data_AF-A0A673LUM0-F1
#
_entry.id   AF-A0A673LUM0-F1
#
_cell.length_a   1.000
_cell.length_b   1.000
_cell.length_c   1.000
_cell.angle_alpha   90.00
_cell.angle_beta   90.00
_cell.angle_gamma   90.00
#
_symmetry.space_group_name_H-M   'P 1'
#
loop_
_entity.id
_entity.type
_entity.pdbx_description
1 polymer ?
#
loop_
_entity_poly.entity_id
_entity_poly.type
_entity_poly.pdbx_seq_one_letter_code
_entity_poly.pdbx_strand_id
1 'polypeptide(L)'
;ELKVSQSVISRLQQRNRKTGRVTEMHRSGCPLATSHADDRFIVNSALRNRMMNAILQTRLREVRGTRVSCQTCLRARRPTPPGTGVRHRLAWAREHLCLTRNQWASVLFSDESRFTLSRNDGRQFIVCNTGLISSSSTTMPQLIEAASSGNGCWRLAYLKWRGLHFLQT
;
A
#
# COMPACT_ATOMS: atom_id res chain seq x y z
N GLU A 1 31.10 37.23 -4.23
CA GLU A 1 30.88 37.10 -2.77
C GLU A 1 29.87 35.99 -2.50
N LEU A 2 30.11 35.13 -1.51
CA LEU A 2 29.17 34.09 -1.13
C LEU A 2 28.03 34.74 -0.31
N LYS A 3 26.77 34.56 -0.74
CA LYS A 3 25.57 35.05 -0.03
C LYS A 3 25.28 34.25 1.26
N VAL A 4 26.24 34.15 2.16
CA VAL A 4 26.16 33.36 3.40
C VAL A 4 26.69 34.21 4.56
N SER A 5 26.04 34.13 5.72
CA SER A 5 26.46 34.91 6.88
C SER A 5 27.83 34.44 7.41
N GLN A 6 28.64 35.40 7.88
CA GLN A 6 29.97 35.12 8.43
C GLN A 6 29.95 34.14 9.62
N SER A 7 28.85 34.14 10.39
CA SER A 7 28.65 33.21 11.50
C SER A 7 28.51 31.76 11.06
N VAL A 8 27.91 31.50 9.89
CA VAL A 8 27.84 30.16 9.30
C VAL A 8 29.22 29.70 8.82
N ILE A 9 29.99 30.59 8.19
CA ILE A 9 31.35 30.30 7.71
C ILE A 9 32.25 29.90 8.90
N SER A 10 32.23 30.67 9.98
CA SER A 10 33.01 30.39 11.20
C SER A 10 32.61 29.05 11.85
N ARG A 11 31.30 28.76 11.97
CA ARG A 11 30.82 27.48 12.52
C ARG A 11 31.25 26.27 11.67
N LEU A 12 31.21 26.40 10.34
CA LEU A 12 31.64 25.33 9.42
C LEU A 12 33.15 25.11 9.48
N GLN A 13 33.95 26.17 9.55
CA GLN A 13 35.41 26.06 9.74
C GLN A 13 35.75 25.39 11.07
N GLN A 14 35.08 25.78 12.17
CA GLN A 14 35.27 25.17 13.48
C GLN A 14 34.87 23.69 13.48
N ARG A 15 33.78 23.32 12.80
CA ARG A 15 33.36 21.92 12.62
C ARG A 15 34.39 21.13 11.81
N ASN A 16 34.89 21.69 10.72
CA ASN A 16 35.90 21.05 9.87
C ASN A 16 37.19 20.75 10.63
N ARG A 17 37.65 21.69 11.47
CA ARG A 17 38.83 21.49 12.33
C ARG A 17 38.63 20.38 13.37
N LYS A 18 37.40 20.17 13.86
CA LYS A 18 37.08 19.16 14.87
C LYS A 18 36.87 17.75 14.31
N THR A 19 36.22 17.62 13.15
CA THR A 19 35.74 16.33 12.63
C THR A 19 36.34 15.96 11.27
N GLY A 20 37.08 16.86 10.63
CA GLY A 20 37.64 16.68 9.28
C GLY A 20 36.58 16.63 8.16
N ARG A 21 35.31 16.91 8.48
CA ARG A 21 34.18 16.87 7.54
C ARG A 21 33.22 18.03 7.80
N VAL A 22 32.68 18.59 6.73
CA VAL A 22 31.71 19.70 6.73
C VAL A 22 30.27 19.22 6.54
N THR A 23 30.06 17.90 6.38
CA THR A 23 28.75 17.30 6.20
C THR A 23 27.84 17.48 7.41
N GLU A 24 26.53 17.52 7.19
CA GLU A 24 25.58 17.50 8.29
C GLU A 24 25.79 16.25 9.15
N MET A 25 25.84 16.45 10.47
CA MET A 25 25.87 15.36 11.43
C MET A 25 24.44 14.86 11.68
N HIS A 26 24.31 13.57 11.99
CA HIS A 26 23.04 13.02 12.42
C HIS A 26 22.57 13.77 13.67
N ARG A 27 21.42 14.44 13.58
CA ARG A 27 20.81 15.12 14.71
C ARG A 27 20.17 14.04 15.58
N SER A 28 20.41 14.10 16.89
CA SER A 28 19.63 13.30 17.82
C SER A 28 18.15 13.65 17.65
N GLY A 29 17.35 12.67 17.24
CA GLY A 29 15.91 12.84 17.10
C GLY A 29 15.21 13.03 18.44
N CYS A 30 13.89 13.26 18.39
CA CYS A 30 13.06 13.26 19.58
C CYS A 30 13.11 11.88 20.25
N PRO A 31 13.25 11.79 21.59
CA PRO A 31 13.16 10.53 22.32
C PRO A 31 11.86 9.79 21.97
N LEU A 32 11.97 8.49 21.72
CA LEU A 32 10.81 7.65 21.42
C LEU A 32 9.95 7.48 22.67
N ALA A 33 8.63 7.60 22.50
CA ALA A 33 7.66 7.37 23.57
C ALA A 33 7.48 5.87 23.90
N THR A 34 7.94 4.97 23.02
CA THR A 34 7.89 3.52 23.20
C THR A 34 9.29 2.93 23.25
N SER A 35 9.49 1.92 24.10
CA SER A 35 10.70 1.12 24.10
C SER A 35 10.63 0.02 23.05
N HIS A 36 11.78 -0.50 22.64
CA HIS A 36 11.86 -1.66 21.74
C HIS A 36 11.11 -2.90 22.29
N ALA A 37 11.01 -3.03 23.62
CA ALA A 37 10.23 -4.09 24.25
C ALA A 37 8.70 -3.86 24.17
N ASP A 38 8.27 -2.61 24.05
CA ASP A 38 6.87 -2.23 23.88
C ASP A 38 6.45 -2.39 22.43
N ASP A 39 7.32 -2.02 21.48
CA ASP A 39 7.08 -2.23 20.05
C ASP A 39 6.90 -3.72 19.72
N ARG A 40 7.74 -4.59 20.30
CA ARG A 40 7.56 -6.05 20.19
C ARG A 40 6.24 -6.54 20.79
N PHE A 41 5.83 -5.97 21.92
CA PHE A 41 4.54 -6.31 22.54
C PHE A 41 3.37 -5.83 21.68
N ILE A 42 3.45 -4.64 21.10
CA ILE A 42 2.45 -4.06 20.19
C ILE A 42 2.28 -4.97 18.98
N VAL A 43 3.37 -5.35 18.30
CA VAL A 43 3.31 -6.21 17.11
C VAL A 43 2.71 -7.58 17.46
N ASN A 44 3.20 -8.23 18.50
CA ASN A 44 2.70 -9.56 18.89
C ASN A 44 1.23 -9.51 19.34
N SER A 45 0.83 -8.48 20.09
CA SER A 45 -0.55 -8.30 20.51
C SER A 45 -1.46 -7.94 19.34
N ALA A 46 -0.96 -7.18 18.37
CA ALA A 46 -1.65 -6.83 17.14
C ALA A 46 -1.89 -8.06 16.25
N LEU A 47 -0.93 -8.97 16.19
CA LEU A 47 -1.04 -10.23 15.46
C LEU A 47 -2.04 -11.19 16.14
N ARG A 48 -2.06 -11.25 17.48
CA ARG A 48 -2.99 -12.10 18.25
C ARG A 48 -4.43 -11.58 18.23
N ASN A 49 -4.62 -10.27 18.39
CA ASN A 49 -5.95 -9.64 18.54
C ASN A 49 -6.26 -8.68 17.38
N ARG A 50 -6.24 -9.19 16.14
CA ARG A 50 -6.26 -8.41 14.88
C ARG A 50 -7.39 -7.38 14.74
N MET A 51 -8.54 -7.59 15.39
CA MET A 51 -9.73 -6.73 15.27
C MET A 51 -9.91 -5.73 16.43
N MET A 52 -9.20 -5.87 17.55
CA MET A 52 -9.49 -5.06 18.75
C MET A 52 -8.36 -4.08 19.08
N ASN A 53 -8.49 -2.83 18.62
CA ASN A 53 -7.50 -1.76 18.84
C ASN A 53 -7.53 -1.20 20.27
N ALA A 54 -8.74 -0.95 20.80
CA ALA A 54 -8.93 -0.41 22.14
C ALA A 54 -8.34 -1.32 23.21
N ILE A 55 -8.53 -2.64 23.06
CA ILE A 55 -7.96 -3.65 23.98
C ILE A 55 -6.43 -3.65 23.96
N LEU A 56 -5.82 -3.40 22.81
CA LEU A 56 -4.36 -3.37 22.71
C LEU A 56 -3.77 -2.18 23.46
N GLN A 57 -4.44 -1.02 23.40
CA GLN A 57 -4.03 0.17 24.13
C GLN A 57 -4.24 0.04 25.64
N THR A 58 -5.39 -0.47 26.08
CA THR A 58 -5.64 -0.70 27.51
C THR A 58 -4.66 -1.72 28.08
N ARG A 59 -4.46 -2.84 27.39
CA ARG A 59 -3.52 -3.88 27.83
C ARG A 59 -2.07 -3.41 27.88
N LEU A 60 -1.64 -2.59 26.93
CA LEU A 60 -0.31 -1.94 27.01
C LEU A 60 -0.20 -1.01 28.19
N ARG A 61 -1.24 -0.24 28.46
CA ARG A 61 -1.26 0.67 29.60
C ARG A 61 -1.24 -0.09 30.94
N GLU A 62 -1.94 -1.20 31.04
CA GLU A 62 -1.97 -2.05 32.24
C GLU A 62 -0.63 -2.78 32.46
N VAL A 63 -0.05 -3.36 31.41
CA VAL A 63 1.16 -4.20 31.54
C VAL A 63 2.45 -3.37 31.60
N ARG A 64 2.49 -2.25 30.88
CA ARG A 64 3.72 -1.44 30.67
C ARG A 64 3.59 0.01 31.15
N GLY A 65 2.42 0.45 31.61
CA GLY A 65 2.18 1.85 31.96
C GLY A 65 2.25 2.84 30.79
N THR A 66 2.50 2.35 29.57
CA THR A 66 2.81 3.20 28.41
C THR A 66 1.54 3.53 27.63
N ARG A 67 1.27 4.83 27.43
CA ARG A 67 0.15 5.30 26.59
C ARG A 67 0.60 5.40 25.13
N VAL A 68 0.00 4.59 24.28
CA VAL A 68 0.20 4.62 22.83
C VAL A 68 -1.05 5.09 22.09
N SER A 69 -0.86 5.90 21.06
CA SER A 69 -1.95 6.39 20.20
C SER A 69 -2.58 5.27 19.36
N CYS A 70 -3.84 5.43 18.96
CA CYS A 70 -4.52 4.48 18.08
C CYS A 70 -3.77 4.32 16.75
N GLN A 71 -3.19 5.42 16.27
CA GLN A 71 -2.44 5.47 15.02
C GLN A 71 -1.19 4.59 15.06
N THR A 72 -0.50 4.53 16.21
CA THR A 72 0.66 3.66 16.44
C THR A 72 0.25 2.19 16.37
N CYS A 73 -0.85 1.83 17.02
CA CYS A 73 -1.40 0.46 17.00
C CYS A 73 -1.83 0.02 15.59
N LEU A 74 -2.43 0.92 14.81
CA LEU A 74 -2.88 0.64 13.44
C LEU A 74 -1.71 0.45 12.46
N ARG A 75 -0.62 1.22 12.60
CA ARG A 75 0.58 1.07 11.76
C ARG A 75 1.25 -0.30 11.93
N ALA A 76 1.22 -0.85 13.14
CA ALA A 76 1.73 -2.19 13.44
C ALA A 76 0.84 -3.34 12.90
N ARG A 77 -0.38 -3.02 12.41
CA ARG A 77 -1.42 -3.99 12.02
C ARG A 77 -1.59 -4.13 10.50
N ARG A 78 -0.61 -3.83 9.65
CA ARG A 78 -0.74 -4.07 8.20
C ARG A 78 -0.18 -5.42 7.74
N PRO A 79 -1.02 -6.47 7.68
CA PRO A 79 -0.79 -7.60 6.79
C PRO A 79 -1.79 -7.61 5.63
N THR A 80 -1.27 -7.79 4.42
CA THR A 80 -2.05 -8.08 3.22
C THR A 80 -2.86 -9.38 3.43
N PRO A 81 -4.17 -9.41 3.15
CA PRO A 81 -4.96 -10.63 3.29
C PRO A 81 -4.45 -11.72 2.33
N PRO A 82 -4.32 -12.98 2.78
CA PRO A 82 -4.07 -14.09 1.87
C PRO A 82 -5.28 -14.26 0.96
N GLY A 83 -5.07 -14.21 -0.35
CA GLY A 83 -6.14 -14.39 -1.34
C GLY A 83 -6.81 -15.76 -1.25
N THR A 84 -8.06 -15.89 -1.71
CA THR A 84 -8.75 -17.18 -1.82
C THR A 84 -7.97 -18.14 -2.73
N GLY A 85 -7.94 -19.43 -2.37
CA GLY A 85 -7.28 -20.48 -3.18
C GLY A 85 -5.76 -20.60 -3.03
N VAL A 86 -5.17 -20.11 -1.93
CA VAL A 86 -3.70 -20.16 -1.69
C VAL A 86 -3.09 -21.53 -1.96
N ARG A 87 -3.74 -22.61 -1.49
CA ARG A 87 -3.22 -23.98 -1.66
C ARG A 87 -3.19 -24.43 -3.12
N HIS A 88 -4.25 -24.15 -3.87
CA HIS A 88 -4.33 -24.48 -5.30
C HIS A 88 -3.31 -23.68 -6.12
N ARG A 89 -3.20 -22.37 -5.85
CA ARG A 89 -2.20 -21.51 -6.48
C ARG A 89 -0.77 -21.97 -6.16
N LEU A 90 -0.52 -22.41 -4.92
CA LEU A 90 0.80 -22.92 -4.52
C LEU A 90 1.14 -24.25 -5.20
N ALA A 91 0.17 -25.16 -5.33
CA ALA A 91 0.36 -26.42 -6.06
C ALA A 91 0.65 -26.15 -7.55
N TRP A 92 -0.18 -25.33 -8.19
CA TRP A 92 0.00 -24.93 -9.58
C TRP A 92 1.36 -24.25 -9.81
N ALA A 93 1.78 -23.33 -8.93
CA ALA A 93 3.07 -22.66 -9.03
C ALA A 93 4.26 -23.61 -8.87
N ARG A 94 4.15 -24.64 -8.01
CA ARG A 94 5.19 -25.66 -7.85
C ARG A 94 5.33 -26.54 -9.09
N GLU A 95 4.21 -26.94 -9.68
CA GLU A 95 4.18 -27.74 -10.90
C GLU A 95 4.76 -26.99 -12.11
N HIS A 96 4.54 -25.68 -12.17
CA HIS A 96 4.91 -24.84 -13.32
C HIS A 96 6.22 -24.05 -13.10
N LEU A 97 6.93 -24.28 -11.98
CA LEU A 97 8.13 -23.53 -11.59
C LEU A 97 9.28 -23.66 -12.61
N CYS A 98 9.45 -24.86 -13.17
CA CYS A 98 10.56 -25.19 -14.07
C CYS A 98 10.21 -25.03 -15.55
N LEU A 99 9.07 -24.41 -15.88
CA LEU A 99 8.69 -24.21 -17.28
C LEU A 99 9.66 -23.27 -17.98
N THR A 100 10.19 -23.73 -19.11
CA THR A 100 11.09 -22.96 -19.96
C THR A 100 10.35 -21.92 -20.77
N ARG A 101 11.07 -20.89 -21.24
CA ARG A 101 10.47 -19.78 -22.02
C ARG A 101 9.67 -20.25 -23.23
N ASN A 102 10.14 -21.30 -23.91
CA ASN A 102 9.45 -21.87 -25.07
C ASN A 102 8.13 -22.56 -24.69
N GLN A 103 8.07 -23.17 -23.49
CA GLN A 103 6.85 -23.78 -22.96
C GLN A 103 5.83 -22.72 -22.55
N TRP A 104 6.26 -21.60 -21.95
CA TRP A 104 5.38 -20.46 -21.71
C TRP A 104 4.85 -19.84 -23.01
N ALA A 105 5.67 -19.80 -24.07
CA ALA A 105 5.27 -19.27 -25.37
C ALA A 105 4.18 -20.10 -26.06
N SER A 106 4.02 -21.38 -25.70
CA SER A 106 2.93 -22.24 -26.19
C SER A 106 1.63 -22.10 -25.40
N VAL A 107 1.63 -21.44 -24.23
CA VAL A 107 0.42 -21.29 -23.41
C VAL A 107 -0.43 -20.14 -23.96
N LEU A 108 -1.68 -20.44 -24.30
CA LEU A 108 -2.69 -19.44 -24.67
C LEU A 108 -3.51 -19.06 -23.43
N PHE A 109 -3.38 -17.81 -22.99
CA PHE A 109 -4.22 -17.25 -21.94
C PHE A 109 -5.49 -16.65 -22.53
N SER A 110 -6.63 -16.95 -21.92
CA SER A 110 -7.94 -16.38 -22.26
C SER A 110 -8.62 -15.93 -20.97
N ASP A 111 -9.09 -14.67 -20.95
CA ASP A 111 -9.99 -14.17 -19.92
C ASP A 111 -11.16 -13.42 -20.57
N GLU A 112 -12.21 -13.22 -19.76
CA GLU A 112 -13.31 -12.33 -20.10
C GLU A 112 -13.17 -11.06 -19.27
N SER A 113 -12.99 -9.94 -19.96
CA SER A 113 -12.93 -8.62 -19.36
C SER A 113 -14.13 -7.79 -19.80
N ARG A 114 -14.86 -7.22 -18.84
CA ARG A 114 -15.98 -6.31 -19.12
C ARG A 114 -15.45 -4.91 -19.37
N PHE A 115 -15.67 -4.37 -20.56
CA PHE A 115 -15.39 -2.98 -20.88
C PHE A 115 -16.72 -2.21 -20.91
N THR A 116 -16.91 -1.27 -19.97
CA THR A 116 -18.09 -0.40 -19.93
C THR A 116 -17.71 1.02 -20.35
N LEU A 117 -18.55 1.67 -21.18
CA LEU A 117 -18.34 3.04 -21.65
C LEU A 117 -18.42 4.08 -20.51
N SER A 118 -19.13 3.77 -19.43
CA SER A 118 -19.21 4.57 -18.21
C SER A 118 -18.85 3.71 -16.99
N ARG A 119 -18.30 4.33 -15.95
CA ARG A 119 -17.85 3.66 -14.72
C ARG A 119 -19.08 3.37 -13.83
N ASN A 120 -19.64 2.16 -13.91
CA ASN A 120 -20.74 1.74 -13.02
C ASN A 120 -20.28 1.24 -11.65
N ASP A 121 -19.04 0.76 -11.53
CA ASP A 121 -18.57 0.06 -10.31
C ASP A 121 -17.64 0.93 -9.45
N GLY A 122 -17.84 2.25 -9.46
CA GLY A 122 -17.06 3.22 -8.69
C GLY A 122 -17.86 3.85 -7.56
N ARG A 123 -17.30 3.91 -6.35
CA ARG A 123 -17.76 4.88 -5.34
C ARG A 123 -17.43 6.28 -5.83
N GLN A 124 -18.45 7.14 -5.98
CA GLN A 124 -18.25 8.57 -6.18
C GLN A 124 -18.08 9.21 -4.80
N PHE A 125 -16.92 9.82 -4.55
CA PHE A 125 -16.71 10.60 -3.34
C PHE A 125 -17.24 12.01 -3.56
N ILE A 126 -18.31 12.36 -2.85
CA ILE A 126 -18.81 13.73 -2.81
C ILE A 126 -18.12 14.41 -1.63
N VAL A 127 -17.29 15.42 -1.92
CA VAL A 127 -16.66 16.23 -0.87
C VAL A 127 -17.59 17.40 -0.56
N CYS A 128 -18.28 17.32 0.57
CA CYS A 128 -18.98 18.46 1.15
C CYS A 128 -18.04 19.19 2.11
N ASN A 129 -18.09 20.53 2.13
CA ASN A 129 -17.16 21.40 2.89
C ASN A 129 -17.25 21.26 4.43
N THR A 130 -18.05 20.31 4.93
CA THR A 130 -18.25 20.01 6.36
C THR A 130 -18.07 18.52 6.72
N GLY A 131 -17.51 17.70 5.82
CA GLY A 131 -17.19 16.29 6.08
C GLY A 131 -17.73 15.34 5.00
N LEU A 132 -17.10 14.16 4.89
CA LEU A 132 -17.46 13.13 3.92
C LEU A 132 -18.77 12.44 4.36
N ILE A 133 -19.85 12.64 3.59
CA ILE A 133 -21.07 11.84 3.71
C ILE A 133 -21.01 10.76 2.62
N SER A 134 -20.96 9.49 3.00
CA SER A 134 -21.24 8.39 2.08
C SER A 134 -22.75 8.29 1.90
N SER A 135 -23.30 8.76 0.79
CA SER A 135 -24.71 8.56 0.47
C SER A 135 -24.93 7.13 -0.03
N SER A 136 -25.51 6.27 0.80
CA SER A 136 -25.98 4.94 0.41
C SER A 136 -27.49 4.90 0.13
N SER A 137 -28.15 6.04 -0.09
CA SER A 137 -29.58 6.05 -0.34
C SER A 137 -29.98 7.06 -1.42
N THR A 138 -30.46 6.47 -2.52
CA THR A 138 -31.53 7.01 -3.37
C THR A 138 -31.12 8.07 -4.40
N THR A 139 -30.83 7.61 -5.61
CA THR A 139 -31.53 8.12 -6.80
C THR A 139 -31.70 6.94 -7.76
N MET A 140 -32.92 6.40 -7.80
CA MET A 140 -33.41 5.63 -8.94
C MET A 140 -33.76 6.63 -10.05
N PRO A 141 -33.17 6.55 -11.25
CA PRO A 141 -33.81 7.08 -12.44
C PRO A 141 -34.73 6.00 -13.02
N GLN A 142 -35.92 6.48 -13.37
CA GLN A 142 -37.07 5.76 -13.88
C GLN A 142 -36.78 4.90 -15.12
N LEU A 143 -37.66 3.92 -15.30
CA LEU A 143 -37.94 3.27 -16.58
C LEU A 143 -38.09 4.35 -17.67
N ILE A 144 -37.12 4.39 -18.59
CA ILE A 144 -37.31 4.95 -19.93
C ILE A 144 -37.13 3.77 -20.87
N GLU A 145 -38.21 3.38 -21.54
CA GLU A 145 -38.13 2.56 -22.75
C GLU A 145 -37.12 3.20 -23.71
N ALA A 146 -36.01 2.52 -23.95
CA ALA A 146 -35.16 2.78 -25.10
C ALA A 146 -34.93 1.43 -25.78
N ALA A 147 -35.50 1.33 -26.98
CA ALA A 147 -35.55 0.15 -27.81
C ALA A 147 -34.19 -0.57 -27.90
N SER A 148 -34.26 -1.90 -27.86
CA SER A 148 -33.18 -2.74 -28.37
C SER A 148 -32.92 -2.38 -29.83
N SER A 149 -31.67 -2.08 -30.15
CA SER A 149 -31.19 -2.13 -31.52
C SER A 149 -29.71 -2.47 -31.49
N GLY A 150 -29.41 -3.69 -31.93
CA GLY A 150 -28.29 -3.96 -32.82
C GLY A 150 -26.87 -3.87 -32.25
N ASN A 151 -26.27 -5.05 -32.13
CA ASN A 151 -24.90 -5.32 -32.58
C ASN A 151 -23.74 -4.74 -31.72
N GLY A 152 -23.46 -5.40 -30.60
CA GLY A 152 -22.16 -5.31 -29.95
C GLY A 152 -21.12 -6.15 -30.69
N CYS A 153 -20.21 -5.49 -31.41
CA CYS A 153 -19.14 -6.11 -32.18
C CYS A 153 -18.17 -6.88 -31.26
N TRP A 154 -18.15 -8.21 -31.33
CA TRP A 154 -17.14 -9.03 -30.66
C TRP A 154 -15.80 -8.86 -31.38
N ARG A 155 -14.78 -8.35 -30.68
CA ARG A 155 -13.41 -8.32 -31.19
C ARG A 155 -12.53 -9.19 -30.31
N LEU A 156 -12.13 -10.35 -30.84
CA LEU A 156 -11.07 -11.17 -30.26
C LEU A 156 -9.75 -10.41 -30.38
N ALA A 157 -9.16 -10.00 -29.25
CA ALA A 157 -7.83 -9.42 -29.21
C ALA A 157 -6.84 -10.47 -28.66
N TYR A 158 -5.89 -10.88 -29.49
CA TYR A 158 -4.80 -11.78 -29.09
C TYR A 158 -3.58 -10.96 -28.67
N LEU A 159 -3.16 -11.04 -27.41
CA LEU A 159 -1.91 -10.46 -26.92
C LEU A 159 -0.76 -11.46 -27.13
N LYS A 160 -0.03 -11.31 -28.25
CA LYS A 160 1.21 -12.05 -28.51
C LYS A 160 2.37 -11.35 -27.81
N TRP A 161 2.81 -11.89 -26.67
CA TRP A 161 3.99 -11.44 -25.96
C TRP A 161 5.28 -11.76 -26.76
N ARG A 162 5.76 -10.81 -27.56
CA ARG A 162 7.12 -10.84 -28.10
C ARG A 162 7.92 -9.65 -27.58
N GLY A 163 9.05 -9.94 -26.94
CA GLY A 163 10.15 -8.99 -26.77
C GLY A 163 10.20 -8.24 -25.44
N LEU A 164 10.65 -8.92 -24.38
CA LEU A 164 11.39 -8.25 -23.31
C LEU A 164 12.67 -9.07 -23.06
N HIS A 165 13.80 -8.46 -23.40
CA HIS A 165 15.14 -8.89 -22.98
C HIS A 165 15.32 -8.37 -21.55
N PHE A 166 15.43 -9.28 -20.59
CA PHE A 166 15.91 -8.92 -19.26
C PHE A 166 17.44 -8.88 -19.32
N LEU A 167 18.01 -7.68 -19.25
CA LEU A 167 19.41 -7.51 -18.86
C LEU A 167 19.51 -7.91 -17.39
N GLN A 168 20.21 -9.02 -17.17
CA GLN A 168 20.54 -9.52 -15.84
C GLN A 168 21.73 -8.70 -15.30
N THR A 169 21.54 -8.04 -14.17
CA THR A 169 22.65 -7.69 -13.26
C THR A 169 22.93 -8.88 -12.36
#